data_AF-S6BJW6-F1
#
_entry.id   AF-S6BJW6-F1
#
_cell.length_a   1.000
_cell.length_b   1.000
_cell.length_c   1.000
_cell.angle_alpha   90.00
_cell.angle_beta   90.00
_cell.angle_gamma   90.00
#
_symmetry.space_group_name_H-M   'P 1'
#
loop_
_entity.id
_entity.type
_entity.pdbx_description
1 polymer ?
#
loop_
_entity_poly.entity_id
_entity_poly.type
_entity_poly.pdbx_seq_one_letter_code
_entity_poly.pdbx_strand_id
1 'polypeptide(L)'
;MPVFHRLAILLILLCASLAASAQEGVYIVEMLVFEQPDAYDEPGQFDEVNAGRQVAGSLELGTPGVIPLPAQDGGFGPVIYTLRHKGARVLAHLRWRHDFSSPVSTDWLRLTNPYLDGVIRLRRGRFIHLDTDLQITGSEQPVREHGRMRSGELLYVDHPRAGILIRAERIDSPKPQAVPSAPAATQEPPPPPPKPATDNPPEQREPASEIPRALPDPT
;
A
#
# COMPACT_ATOMS: atom_id res chain seq x y z
N MET A 1 -19.47 41.81 35.61
CA MET A 1 -19.77 40.71 34.67
C MET A 1 -18.59 40.16 33.82
N PRO A 2 -17.28 40.52 33.98
CA PRO A 2 -16.22 39.96 33.12
C PRO A 2 -15.66 38.60 33.59
N VAL A 3 -15.86 38.23 34.85
CA VAL A 3 -15.34 36.98 35.43
C VAL A 3 -16.04 35.74 34.86
N PHE A 4 -17.36 35.81 34.66
CA PHE A 4 -18.13 34.73 34.02
C PHE A 4 -17.71 34.50 32.55
N HIS A 5 -17.35 35.56 31.82
CA HIS A 5 -16.84 35.44 30.45
C HIS A 5 -15.45 34.79 30.41
N ARG A 6 -14.55 35.17 31.32
CA ARG A 6 -13.21 34.56 31.43
C ARG A 6 -13.29 33.09 31.82
N LEU A 7 -14.19 32.73 32.75
CA LEU A 7 -14.43 31.35 33.16
C LEU A 7 -15.01 30.51 32.00
N ALA A 8 -15.96 31.05 31.25
CA ALA A 8 -16.54 30.37 30.09
C ALA A 8 -15.51 30.11 28.98
N ILE A 9 -14.65 31.09 28.68
CA ILE A 9 -13.59 30.93 27.66
C ILE A 9 -12.57 29.87 28.09
N LEU A 10 -12.19 29.84 29.37
CA LEU A 10 -11.24 28.86 29.90
C LEU A 10 -11.83 27.43 29.89
N LEU A 11 -13.14 27.30 30.18
CA LEU A 11 -13.86 26.04 30.06
C LEU A 11 -13.94 25.55 28.60
N ILE A 12 -14.22 26.44 27.65
CA ILE A 12 -14.27 26.12 26.22
C ILE A 12 -12.89 25.66 25.72
N LEU A 13 -11.81 26.35 26.10
CA LEU A 13 -10.44 25.96 25.74
C LEU A 13 -10.02 24.60 26.35
N LEU A 14 -10.44 24.32 27.59
CA LEU A 14 -10.21 23.02 28.22
C LEU A 14 -10.97 21.90 27.51
N CYS A 15 -12.24 22.13 27.16
CA CYS A 15 -13.05 21.18 26.40
C CYS A 15 -12.50 20.92 24.99
N ALA A 16 -12.04 21.96 24.29
CA ALA A 16 -11.43 21.82 22.97
C ALA A 16 -10.12 20.99 23.01
N SER A 17 -9.35 21.13 24.09
CA SER A 17 -8.09 20.39 24.26
C SER A 17 -8.32 18.90 24.52
N LEU A 18 -9.36 18.54 25.29
CA LEU A 18 -9.73 17.13 25.53
C LEU A 18 -10.26 16.42 24.28
N ALA A 19 -10.95 17.14 23.39
CA ALA A 19 -11.46 16.57 22.15
C ALA A 19 -10.35 16.23 21.14
N ALA A 20 -9.27 17.02 21.12
CA ALA A 20 -8.18 16.83 20.17
C ALA A 20 -7.32 15.58 20.45
N SER A 21 -7.14 15.22 21.72
CA SER A 21 -6.40 14.00 22.10
C SER A 21 -7.20 12.72 21.87
N ALA A 22 -8.53 12.78 21.92
CA ALA A 22 -9.41 11.63 21.73
C ALA A 22 -9.38 11.04 20.30
N GLN A 23 -8.93 11.83 19.31
CA GLN A 23 -8.83 11.37 17.91
C GLN A 23 -7.45 10.81 17.56
N GLU A 24 -6.48 10.95 18.46
CA GLU A 24 -5.13 10.44 18.28
C GLU A 24 -5.13 8.91 18.40
N GLY A 25 -5.08 8.22 17.26
CA GLY A 25 -5.06 6.75 17.21
C GLY A 25 -6.25 6.10 16.53
N VAL A 26 -7.19 6.89 15.99
CA VAL A 26 -8.35 6.36 15.26
C VAL A 26 -8.06 6.27 13.75
N TYR A 27 -8.30 5.09 13.19
CA TYR A 27 -8.03 4.76 11.80
C TYR A 27 -9.27 4.22 11.11
N ILE A 28 -9.37 4.48 9.82
CA ILE A 28 -10.24 3.75 8.90
C ILE A 28 -9.39 2.64 8.29
N VAL A 29 -9.80 1.40 8.53
CA VAL A 29 -9.17 0.23 7.94
C VAL A 29 -10.09 -0.31 6.86
N GLU A 30 -9.49 -0.68 5.74
CA GLU A 30 -10.17 -1.38 4.64
C GLU A 30 -9.36 -2.63 4.30
N MET A 31 -10.04 -3.77 4.22
CA MET A 31 -9.46 -5.07 3.93
C MET A 31 -10.23 -5.76 2.82
N LEU A 32 -9.51 -6.39 1.91
CA LEU A 32 -10.03 -7.23 0.85
C LEU A 32 -9.33 -8.58 0.91
N VAL A 33 -10.11 -9.66 1.02
CA VAL A 33 -9.64 -11.04 0.95
C VAL A 33 -10.20 -11.67 -0.32
N PHE A 34 -9.34 -12.32 -1.11
CA PHE A 34 -9.74 -12.96 -2.36
C PHE A 34 -8.99 -14.27 -2.56
N GLU A 35 -9.61 -15.20 -3.27
CA GLU A 35 -8.99 -16.42 -3.75
C GLU A 35 -8.27 -16.12 -5.08
N GLN A 36 -7.03 -16.56 -5.19
CA GLN A 36 -6.28 -16.49 -6.44
C GLN A 36 -6.78 -17.58 -7.39
N PRO A 37 -6.97 -17.30 -8.69
CA PRO A 37 -7.21 -18.36 -9.66
C PRO A 37 -5.98 -19.26 -9.69
N ASP A 38 -6.19 -20.58 -9.59
CA ASP A 38 -5.09 -21.53 -9.74
C ASP A 38 -4.46 -21.31 -11.12
N ALA A 39 -3.13 -21.19 -11.18
CA ALA A 39 -2.40 -20.98 -12.44
C ALA A 39 -2.60 -22.13 -13.46
N TYR A 40 -3.18 -23.25 -13.00
CA TYR A 40 -3.44 -24.45 -13.77
C TYR A 40 -4.92 -24.63 -14.15
N ASP A 41 -5.83 -23.83 -13.61
CA ASP A 41 -7.22 -23.83 -14.04
C ASP A 41 -7.33 -22.90 -15.25
N GLU A 42 -7.80 -23.44 -16.39
CA GLU A 42 -8.25 -22.59 -17.49
C GLU A 42 -9.27 -21.58 -16.95
N PRO A 43 -9.27 -20.32 -17.42
CA PRO A 43 -10.21 -19.30 -16.96
C PRO A 43 -11.64 -19.79 -17.18
N GLY A 44 -12.20 -20.41 -16.13
CA GLY A 44 -13.51 -21.00 -16.12
C GLY A 44 -14.55 -19.92 -16.37
N GLN A 45 -15.50 -20.26 -17.24
CA GLN A 45 -16.60 -19.41 -17.65
C GLN A 45 -17.21 -18.70 -16.43
N PHE A 46 -17.18 -17.37 -16.47
CA PHE A 46 -17.67 -16.51 -15.40
C PHE A 46 -19.14 -16.77 -15.12
N ASP A 47 -19.44 -17.46 -14.01
CA ASP A 47 -20.79 -17.48 -13.46
C ASP A 47 -21.09 -16.10 -12.85
N GLU A 48 -21.57 -15.19 -13.69
CA GLU A 48 -22.04 -13.84 -13.33
C GLU A 48 -23.05 -13.85 -12.17
N VAL A 49 -23.74 -14.98 -11.98
CA VAL A 49 -24.72 -15.24 -10.92
C VAL A 49 -24.14 -15.12 -9.51
N ASN A 50 -22.83 -15.36 -9.31
CA ASN A 50 -22.16 -15.19 -8.01
C ASN A 50 -21.39 -13.87 -7.86
N ALA A 51 -21.19 -13.09 -8.94
CA ALA A 51 -20.45 -11.83 -8.92
C ALA A 51 -21.21 -10.69 -8.21
N GLY A 52 -22.54 -10.79 -8.12
CA GLY A 52 -23.40 -9.75 -7.55
C GLY A 52 -23.59 -9.81 -6.03
N ARG A 53 -23.32 -10.95 -5.38
CA ARG A 53 -23.54 -11.08 -3.94
C ARG A 53 -22.28 -10.59 -3.23
N GLN A 54 -22.25 -9.31 -2.89
CA GLN A 54 -21.35 -8.83 -1.84
C GLN A 54 -21.66 -9.65 -0.60
N VAL A 55 -20.86 -10.67 -0.33
CA VAL A 55 -20.89 -11.35 0.96
C VAL A 55 -20.22 -10.35 1.88
N ALA A 56 -21.04 -9.45 2.44
CA ALA A 56 -20.63 -8.60 3.54
C ALA A 56 -20.01 -9.54 4.56
N GLY A 57 -18.68 -9.55 4.65
CA GLY A 57 -18.01 -10.33 5.68
C GLY A 57 -18.50 -9.76 6.99
N SER A 58 -19.15 -10.58 7.80
CA SER A 58 -19.52 -10.15 9.13
C SER A 58 -18.25 -10.32 9.96
N LEU A 59 -17.55 -9.21 10.19
CA LEU A 59 -16.76 -9.14 11.41
C LEU A 59 -17.78 -9.29 12.55
N GLU A 60 -17.57 -10.20 13.49
CA GLU A 60 -18.40 -10.20 14.71
C GLU A 60 -17.95 -9.00 15.56
N LEU A 61 -18.45 -7.81 15.19
CA LEU A 61 -18.11 -6.50 15.73
C LEU A 61 -18.80 -6.23 17.08
N GLY A 62 -18.68 -7.18 18.00
CA GLY A 62 -18.95 -6.94 19.42
C GLY A 62 -17.76 -6.31 20.15
N THR A 63 -16.59 -6.22 19.50
CA THR A 63 -15.36 -5.74 20.13
C THR A 63 -15.40 -4.22 20.32
N PRO A 64 -15.29 -3.70 21.55
CA PRO A 64 -15.22 -2.26 21.78
C PRO A 64 -14.07 -1.61 20.98
N GLY A 65 -14.26 -0.40 20.46
CA GLY A 65 -13.24 0.28 19.65
C GLY A 65 -13.14 -0.16 18.19
N VAL A 66 -13.98 -1.10 17.74
CA VAL A 66 -14.12 -1.50 16.33
C VAL A 66 -15.54 -1.20 15.88
N ILE A 67 -15.69 -0.33 14.88
CA ILE A 67 -17.01 0.11 14.40
C ILE A 67 -17.12 -0.19 12.90
N PRO A 68 -18.11 -0.99 12.47
CA PRO A 68 -18.22 -1.36 11.07
C PRO A 68 -18.56 -0.14 10.24
N LEU A 69 -18.02 -0.10 9.03
CA LEU A 69 -18.35 0.90 8.04
C LEU A 69 -18.78 0.20 6.74
N PRO A 70 -19.60 0.85 5.91
CA PRO A 70 -19.96 0.30 4.61
C PRO A 70 -18.70 0.12 3.74
N ALA A 71 -18.48 -1.11 3.28
CA ALA A 71 -17.30 -1.46 2.50
C ALA A 71 -17.27 -0.72 1.15
N GLN A 72 -18.44 -0.52 0.54
CA GLN A 72 -18.61 0.16 -0.74
C GLN A 72 -18.13 1.62 -0.75
N ASP A 73 -18.06 2.27 0.41
CA ASP A 73 -17.59 3.64 0.54
C ASP A 73 -16.04 3.72 0.52
N GLY A 74 -15.37 2.57 0.49
CA GLY A 74 -13.93 2.42 0.47
C GLY A 74 -13.31 2.62 -0.92
N GLY A 75 -12.00 2.36 -1.02
CA GLY A 75 -11.21 2.57 -2.23
C GLY A 75 -10.87 1.29 -2.99
N PHE A 76 -11.28 0.12 -2.50
CA PHE A 76 -11.01 -1.14 -3.19
C PHE A 76 -11.97 -1.49 -4.32
N GLY A 77 -12.97 -0.65 -4.63
CA GLY A 77 -13.87 -0.86 -5.78
C GLY A 77 -13.15 -1.15 -7.11
N PRO A 78 -12.21 -0.30 -7.56
CA PRO A 78 -11.43 -0.54 -8.79
C PRO A 78 -10.55 -1.80 -8.73
N VAL A 79 -10.05 -2.15 -7.54
CA VAL A 79 -9.24 -3.36 -7.33
C VAL A 79 -10.12 -4.60 -7.45
N ILE A 80 -11.28 -4.61 -6.81
CA ILE A 80 -12.29 -5.66 -6.91
C ILE A 80 -12.72 -5.88 -8.36
N TYR A 81 -12.97 -4.80 -9.10
CA TYR A 81 -13.27 -4.86 -10.52
C TYR A 81 -12.15 -5.60 -11.27
N THR A 82 -10.89 -5.18 -11.08
CA THR A 82 -9.73 -5.77 -11.77
C THR A 82 -9.52 -7.24 -11.40
N LEU A 83 -9.64 -7.60 -10.12
CA LEU A 83 -9.51 -8.98 -9.63
C LEU A 83 -10.54 -9.89 -10.26
N ARG A 84 -11.81 -9.46 -10.29
CA ARG A 84 -12.88 -10.21 -10.93
C ARG A 84 -12.61 -10.42 -12.42
N HIS A 85 -12.16 -9.40 -13.14
CA HIS A 85 -11.80 -9.57 -14.56
C HIS A 85 -10.63 -10.53 -14.79
N LYS A 86 -9.78 -10.73 -13.79
CA LYS A 86 -8.67 -11.69 -13.82
C LYS A 86 -9.04 -13.09 -13.33
N GLY A 87 -10.33 -13.36 -13.07
CA GLY A 87 -10.80 -14.66 -12.59
C GLY A 87 -10.64 -14.89 -11.09
N ALA A 88 -10.21 -13.88 -10.31
CA ALA A 88 -10.13 -14.01 -8.86
C ALA A 88 -11.51 -13.88 -8.20
N ARG A 89 -11.77 -14.70 -7.18
CA ARG A 89 -13.02 -14.69 -6.40
C ARG A 89 -12.84 -13.85 -5.13
N VAL A 90 -13.61 -12.77 -4.99
CA VAL A 90 -13.60 -11.96 -3.76
C VAL A 90 -14.34 -12.70 -2.64
N LEU A 91 -13.65 -12.98 -1.53
CA LEU A 91 -14.16 -13.73 -0.38
C LEU A 91 -14.73 -12.80 0.71
N ALA A 92 -14.12 -11.62 0.90
CA ALA A 92 -14.61 -10.58 1.81
C ALA A 92 -14.10 -9.20 1.42
N HIS A 93 -14.95 -8.18 1.53
CA HIS A 93 -14.58 -6.77 1.50
C HIS A 93 -15.12 -6.09 2.75
N LEU A 94 -14.22 -5.55 3.56
CA LEU A 94 -14.50 -5.04 4.88
C LEU A 94 -13.98 -3.62 5.01
N ARG A 95 -14.74 -2.80 5.73
CA ARG A 95 -14.29 -1.49 6.19
C ARG A 95 -14.74 -1.27 7.62
N TRP A 96 -13.87 -0.70 8.45
CA TRP A 96 -14.21 -0.38 9.82
C TRP A 96 -13.38 0.77 10.34
N ARG A 97 -13.89 1.43 11.38
CA ARG A 97 -13.13 2.36 12.21
C ARG A 97 -12.50 1.56 13.35
N HIS A 98 -11.19 1.72 13.53
CA HIS A 98 -10.41 1.04 14.54
C HIS A 98 -9.71 2.08 15.42
N ASP A 99 -9.99 2.04 16.72
CA ASP A 99 -9.36 2.91 17.70
C ASP A 99 -8.19 2.20 18.39
N PHE A 100 -6.96 2.45 17.93
CA PHE A 100 -5.73 1.87 18.50
C PHE A 100 -5.35 2.44 19.87
N SER A 101 -6.08 3.43 20.37
CA SER A 101 -5.87 3.98 21.72
C SER A 101 -6.72 3.26 22.76
N SER A 102 -7.68 2.43 22.33
CA SER A 102 -8.45 1.56 23.20
C SER A 102 -7.62 0.33 23.65
N PRO A 103 -7.67 -0.09 24.93
CA PRO A 103 -6.96 -1.27 25.42
C PRO A 103 -7.31 -2.58 24.68
N VAL A 104 -8.53 -2.69 24.15
CA VAL A 104 -9.01 -3.87 23.40
C VAL A 104 -8.63 -3.84 21.92
N SER A 105 -7.96 -2.78 21.46
CA SER A 105 -7.56 -2.63 20.05
C SER A 105 -6.51 -3.64 19.60
N THR A 106 -5.80 -4.25 20.53
CA THR A 106 -4.80 -5.30 20.27
C THR A 106 -5.39 -6.71 20.27
N ASP A 107 -6.70 -6.86 20.46
CA ASP A 107 -7.35 -8.17 20.49
C ASP A 107 -7.56 -8.76 19.09
N TRP A 108 -7.74 -10.07 19.05
CA TRP A 108 -8.10 -10.78 17.84
C TRP A 108 -9.55 -10.46 17.47
N LEU A 109 -9.75 -10.02 16.23
CA LEU A 109 -11.05 -9.78 15.61
C LEU A 109 -11.44 -11.02 14.83
N ARG A 110 -12.61 -11.56 15.14
CA ARG A 110 -13.16 -12.70 14.40
C ARG A 110 -13.77 -12.24 13.08
N LEU A 111 -13.39 -12.93 12.01
CA LEU A 111 -13.94 -12.73 10.68
C LEU A 111 -14.57 -14.05 10.24
N THR A 112 -15.88 -14.03 9.98
CA THR A 112 -16.61 -15.24 9.61
C THR A 112 -17.67 -14.96 8.56
N ASN A 113 -17.74 -15.82 7.55
CA ASN A 113 -18.77 -15.84 6.52
C ASN A 113 -18.84 -17.25 5.89
N PRO A 114 -19.75 -17.52 4.94
CA PRO A 114 -19.87 -18.85 4.32
C PRO A 114 -18.63 -19.39 3.60
N TYR A 115 -17.64 -18.56 3.30
CA TYR A 115 -16.44 -18.89 2.52
C TYR A 115 -15.14 -18.81 3.32
N LEU A 116 -15.17 -18.22 4.51
CA LEU A 116 -14.00 -18.06 5.34
C LEU A 116 -14.37 -17.97 6.83
N ASP A 117 -13.53 -18.50 7.70
CA ASP A 117 -13.62 -18.35 9.16
C ASP A 117 -12.23 -18.15 9.75
N GLY A 118 -12.10 -17.34 10.79
CA GLY A 118 -10.83 -17.18 11.48
C GLY A 118 -10.70 -15.85 12.20
N VAL A 119 -9.46 -15.45 12.44
CA VAL A 119 -9.13 -14.25 13.20
C VAL A 119 -8.07 -13.40 12.53
N ILE A 120 -8.17 -12.09 12.75
CA ILE A 120 -7.14 -11.12 12.39
C ILE A 120 -6.79 -10.29 13.61
N ARG A 121 -5.58 -9.75 13.67
CA ARG A 121 -5.19 -8.81 14.73
C ARG A 121 -4.43 -7.66 14.11
N LEU A 122 -4.78 -6.45 14.56
CA LEU A 122 -4.05 -5.24 14.23
C LEU A 122 -3.36 -4.70 15.47
N ARG A 123 -2.11 -4.27 15.35
CA ARG A 123 -1.36 -3.64 16.45
C ARG A 123 -0.64 -2.41 15.95
N ARG A 124 -0.79 -1.28 16.64
CA ARG A 124 -0.13 -0.03 16.28
C ARG A 124 1.09 0.22 17.16
N GLY A 125 2.25 0.34 16.53
CA GLY A 125 3.46 0.94 17.07
C GLY A 125 3.95 2.03 16.13
N ARG A 126 5.23 1.97 15.73
CA ARG A 126 5.76 2.79 14.61
C ARG A 126 5.13 2.42 13.26
N PHE A 127 4.69 1.18 13.14
CA PHE A 127 3.97 0.63 12.00
C PHE A 127 2.66 0.01 12.51
N ILE A 128 1.74 -0.23 11.59
CA ILE A 128 0.53 -1.02 11.83
C ILE A 128 0.85 -2.44 11.42
N HIS A 129 0.89 -3.34 12.39
CA HIS A 129 1.12 -4.76 12.19
C HIS A 129 -0.20 -5.47 11.96
N LEU A 130 -0.22 -6.38 10.98
CA LEU A 130 -1.29 -7.33 10.72
C LEU A 130 -0.79 -8.73 11.07
N ASP A 131 -1.57 -9.46 11.86
CA ASP A 131 -1.45 -10.90 12.03
C ASP A 131 -2.76 -11.55 11.53
N THR A 132 -2.68 -12.66 10.79
CA THR A 132 -3.86 -13.40 10.31
C THR A 132 -3.79 -14.88 10.69
N ASP A 133 -4.94 -15.49 10.92
CA ASP A 133 -5.17 -16.94 10.90
C ASP A 133 -6.56 -17.17 10.31
N LEU A 134 -6.63 -17.29 8.98
CA LEU A 134 -7.88 -17.40 8.24
C LEU A 134 -7.99 -18.76 7.55
N GLN A 135 -9.05 -19.50 7.82
CA GLN A 135 -9.42 -20.71 7.11
C GLN A 135 -10.35 -20.35 5.96
N ILE A 136 -9.97 -20.73 4.73
CA ILE A 136 -10.82 -20.57 3.54
C ILE A 136 -11.52 -21.89 3.24
N THR A 137 -12.81 -21.85 2.95
CA THR A 137 -13.59 -23.02 2.58
C THR A 137 -13.03 -23.65 1.31
N GLY A 138 -12.62 -24.92 1.38
CA GLY A 138 -12.00 -25.65 0.26
C GLY A 138 -10.48 -25.50 0.16
N SER A 139 -9.84 -24.83 1.14
CA SER A 139 -8.38 -24.85 1.33
C SER A 139 -8.02 -25.76 2.50
N GLU A 140 -6.98 -26.57 2.34
CA GLU A 140 -6.40 -27.39 3.42
C GLU A 140 -5.47 -26.57 4.33
N GLN A 141 -4.91 -25.48 3.82
CA GLN A 141 -3.96 -24.63 4.53
C GLN A 141 -4.61 -23.30 4.94
N PRO A 142 -4.53 -22.92 6.22
CA PRO A 142 -4.96 -21.60 6.67
C PRO A 142 -3.96 -20.52 6.25
N VAL A 143 -4.48 -19.33 5.98
CA VAL A 143 -3.71 -18.13 5.69
C VAL A 143 -3.17 -17.54 6.99
N ARG A 144 -2.01 -18.05 7.42
CA ARG A 144 -1.30 -17.62 8.63
C ARG A 144 -0.13 -16.72 8.30
N GLU A 145 -0.40 -15.43 8.19
CA GLU A 145 0.57 -14.48 7.69
C GLU A 145 0.76 -13.29 8.63
N HIS A 146 1.93 -12.66 8.51
CA HIS A 146 2.27 -11.44 9.23
C HIS A 146 2.73 -10.36 8.25
N GLY A 147 2.27 -9.13 8.46
CA GLY A 147 2.73 -8.00 7.69
C GLY A 147 2.74 -6.71 8.49
N ARG A 148 3.32 -5.66 7.90
CA ARG A 148 3.31 -4.31 8.50
C ARG A 148 3.16 -3.25 7.43
N MET A 149 2.48 -2.17 7.77
CA MET A 149 2.30 -1.01 6.89
C MET A 149 2.44 0.30 7.67
N ARG A 150 2.80 1.38 6.98
CA ARG A 150 2.61 2.74 7.48
C ARG A 150 1.14 3.16 7.30
N SER A 151 0.76 4.28 7.92
CA SER A 151 -0.57 4.83 7.68
C SER A 151 -0.71 5.25 6.21
N GLY A 152 -1.81 4.83 5.59
CA GLY A 152 -2.13 5.10 4.18
C GLY A 152 -1.35 4.27 3.18
N GLU A 153 -0.45 3.39 3.63
CA GLU A 153 0.24 2.42 2.78
C GLU A 153 -0.66 1.21 2.52
N LEU A 154 -0.58 0.65 1.31
CA LEU A 154 -1.25 -0.58 0.93
C LEU A 154 -0.31 -1.76 1.20
N LEU A 155 -0.73 -2.70 2.04
CA LEU A 155 -0.06 -3.97 2.27
C LEU A 155 -0.74 -5.07 1.47
N TYR A 156 0.05 -5.80 0.70
CA TYR A 156 -0.32 -7.07 0.10
C TYR A 156 0.32 -8.20 0.89
N VAL A 157 -0.51 -9.16 1.31
CA VAL A 157 -0.07 -10.41 1.92
C VAL A 157 -0.36 -11.51 0.91
N ASP A 158 0.69 -12.24 0.55
CA ASP A 158 0.64 -13.27 -0.46
C ASP A 158 0.51 -14.65 0.19
N HIS A 159 -0.42 -15.46 -0.31
CA HIS A 159 -0.57 -16.85 0.08
C HIS A 159 -0.94 -17.66 -1.18
N PRO A 160 -0.46 -18.92 -1.33
CA PRO A 160 -0.60 -19.68 -2.59
C PRO A 160 -2.01 -19.81 -3.16
N ARG A 161 -3.03 -19.73 -2.30
CA ARG A 161 -4.45 -19.84 -2.66
C ARG A 161 -5.23 -18.55 -2.44
N ALA A 162 -4.64 -17.55 -1.79
CA ALA A 162 -5.37 -16.38 -1.34
C ALA A 162 -4.51 -15.13 -1.30
N GLY A 163 -5.09 -14.00 -1.67
CA GLY A 163 -4.48 -12.69 -1.47
C GLY A 163 -5.24 -11.90 -0.42
N ILE A 164 -4.50 -11.16 0.40
CA ILE A 164 -5.08 -10.15 1.29
C ILE A 164 -4.49 -8.79 0.93
N LEU A 165 -5.36 -7.82 0.67
CA LEU A 165 -5.02 -6.41 0.54
C LEU A 165 -5.60 -5.65 1.72
N ILE A 166 -4.77 -4.87 2.41
CA ILE A 166 -5.20 -4.07 3.55
C ILE A 166 -4.53 -2.70 3.52
N ARG A 167 -5.29 -1.68 3.94
CA ARG A 167 -4.76 -0.34 4.22
C ARG A 167 -5.41 0.24 5.45
N ALA A 168 -4.68 1.13 6.13
CA ALA A 168 -5.17 1.81 7.33
C ALA A 168 -4.83 3.31 7.29
N GLU A 169 -5.85 4.14 7.18
CA GLU A 169 -5.74 5.60 7.07
C GLU A 169 -6.20 6.27 8.38
N ARG A 170 -5.35 7.10 8.98
CA ARG A 170 -5.75 7.86 10.19
C ARG A 170 -6.74 8.95 9.79
N ILE A 171 -7.79 9.15 10.58
CA ILE A 171 -8.93 10.04 10.24
C ILE A 171 -8.49 11.48 9.94
N ASP A 172 -7.46 11.99 10.61
CA ASP A 172 -6.95 13.35 10.38
C ASP A 172 -5.70 13.40 9.48
N SER A 173 -5.36 12.30 8.79
CA SER A 173 -4.21 12.34 7.88
C SER A 173 -4.60 13.03 6.56
N PRO A 174 -3.80 13.99 6.09
CA PRO A 174 -3.86 14.37 4.69
C PRO A 174 -3.70 13.10 3.85
N LYS A 175 -4.69 12.80 3.00
CA LYS A 175 -4.65 11.65 2.08
C LYS A 175 -3.28 11.62 1.42
N PRO A 176 -2.51 10.52 1.50
CA PRO A 176 -1.29 10.39 0.71
C PRO A 176 -1.71 10.51 -0.74
N GLN A 177 -1.48 11.68 -1.31
CA GLN A 177 -1.52 11.85 -2.74
C GLN A 177 -0.50 10.85 -3.24
N ALA A 178 -0.94 9.91 -4.10
CA ALA A 178 -0.01 9.11 -4.87
C ALA A 178 0.93 10.12 -5.51
N VAL A 179 2.13 10.26 -4.95
CA VAL A 179 3.22 10.92 -5.65
C VAL A 179 3.25 10.11 -6.93
N PRO A 180 2.96 10.71 -8.09
CA PRO A 180 3.27 10.04 -9.32
C PRO A 180 4.71 9.61 -9.13
N SER A 181 4.98 8.31 -9.16
CA SER A 181 6.31 7.85 -9.47
C SER A 181 6.61 8.55 -10.77
N ALA A 182 7.30 9.69 -10.67
CA ALA A 182 7.89 10.33 -11.82
C ALA A 182 8.57 9.17 -12.53
N PRO A 183 8.33 8.97 -13.84
CA PRO A 183 9.04 7.93 -14.56
C PRO A 183 10.50 8.10 -14.16
N ALA A 184 11.11 7.00 -13.73
CA ALA A 184 12.54 6.96 -13.50
C ALA A 184 13.17 7.40 -14.82
N ALA A 185 13.38 8.71 -14.95
CA ALA A 185 14.35 9.27 -15.84
C ALA A 185 15.63 8.64 -15.33
N THR A 186 16.14 7.70 -16.11
CA THR A 186 17.57 7.43 -16.19
C THR A 186 18.25 8.79 -16.13
N GLN A 187 18.67 9.19 -14.93
CA GLN A 187 19.65 10.25 -14.78
C GLN A 187 20.95 9.60 -15.22
N GLU A 188 21.16 9.60 -16.54
CA GLU A 188 22.50 9.58 -17.08
C GLU A 188 23.23 10.78 -16.45
N PRO A 189 24.39 10.57 -15.79
CA PRO A 189 25.15 11.68 -15.25
C PRO A 189 25.44 12.68 -16.37
N PRO A 190 25.39 14.00 -16.11
CA PRO A 190 25.65 14.99 -17.15
C PRO A 190 27.03 14.74 -17.77
N PRO A 191 27.18 14.90 -19.10
CA PRO A 191 28.47 14.74 -19.75
C PRO A 191 29.47 15.72 -19.13
N PRO A 192 30.74 15.32 -18.93
CA PRO A 192 31.76 16.22 -18.43
C PRO A 192 31.91 17.42 -19.38
N PRO A 193 32.20 18.63 -18.84
CA PRO A 193 32.30 19.84 -19.64
C PRO A 193 33.38 19.70 -20.74
N PRO A 194 33.17 20.31 -21.92
CA PRO A 194 34.16 20.27 -22.99
C PRO A 194 35.47 20.91 -22.52
N LYS A 195 36.59 20.22 -22.78
CA LYS A 195 37.93 20.77 -22.57
C LYS A 195 38.06 22.07 -23.39
N PRO A 196 38.60 23.17 -22.83
CA PRO A 196 38.89 24.36 -23.61
C PRO A 196 39.86 24.03 -24.74
N ALA A 197 39.45 24.28 -25.98
CA ALA A 197 40.33 24.35 -27.12
C ALA A 197 41.31 25.51 -26.88
N THR A 198 42.55 25.20 -26.51
CA THR A 198 43.64 26.16 -26.59
C THR A 198 44.24 26.05 -27.98
N ASP A 199 43.78 26.97 -28.82
CA ASP A 199 44.49 27.68 -29.88
C ASP A 199 45.92 27.20 -30.15
N ASN A 200 46.15 26.59 -31.32
CA ASN A 200 47.48 26.41 -31.89
C ASN A 200 47.74 27.56 -32.88
N PRO A 201 48.67 28.49 -32.60
CA PRO A 201 49.16 29.45 -33.58
C PRO A 201 50.14 28.80 -34.58
N PRO A 202 50.40 29.46 -35.73
CA PRO A 202 50.50 28.80 -37.03
C PRO A 202 51.86 28.19 -37.36
N GLU A 203 51.78 27.17 -38.20
CA GLU A 203 52.81 26.51 -38.98
C GLU A 203 53.75 27.48 -39.73
N GLN A 204 55.07 27.33 -39.56
CA GLN A 204 56.03 27.35 -40.68
C GLN A 204 57.45 26.89 -40.30
N ARG A 205 57.83 25.75 -40.90
CA ARG A 205 59.09 25.33 -41.55
C ARG A 205 60.39 25.43 -40.72
N GLU A 206 61.25 24.41 -40.71
CA GLU A 206 62.07 23.98 -41.86
C GLU A 206 62.79 22.61 -41.54
N PRO A 207 63.71 22.07 -42.38
CA PRO A 207 63.46 20.90 -43.21
C PRO A 207 64.32 19.65 -42.88
N ALA A 208 64.02 18.57 -43.62
CA ALA A 208 64.92 17.50 -44.08
C ALA A 208 65.88 16.82 -43.08
N SER A 209 65.56 15.58 -42.72
CA SER A 209 66.54 14.48 -42.75
C SER A 209 65.78 13.16 -42.85
N GLU A 210 65.61 12.63 -44.05
CA GLU A 210 66.47 11.57 -44.60
C GLU A 210 66.01 10.18 -44.12
N ILE A 211 65.01 9.63 -44.82
CA ILE A 211 64.72 8.19 -44.78
C ILE A 211 65.76 7.53 -45.69
N PRO A 212 66.58 6.59 -45.20
CA PRO A 212 67.46 5.83 -46.06
C PRO A 212 66.65 5.02 -47.05
N ARG A 213 66.89 5.31 -48.33
CA ARG A 213 66.45 4.57 -49.50
C ARG A 213 67.15 3.20 -49.50
N ALA A 214 66.39 2.12 -49.55
CA ALA A 214 66.81 0.91 -50.26
C ALA A 214 65.58 0.34 -50.98
N LEU A 215 65.75 0.25 -52.30
CA LEU A 215 64.80 -0.06 -53.37
C LEU A 215 64.56 -1.58 -53.47
N PRO A 216 63.76 -2.09 -54.44
CA PRO A 216 63.05 -3.35 -54.35
C PRO A 216 63.88 -4.42 -55.10
N ASP A 217 63.35 -5.64 -55.25
CA ASP A 217 62.86 -6.05 -56.58
C ASP A 217 62.23 -7.45 -56.55
N PRO A 218 61.46 -7.77 -57.60
CA PRO A 218 60.54 -8.89 -57.69
C PRO A 218 61.21 -10.13 -58.28
N THR A 219 60.70 -11.30 -57.94
CA THR A 219 60.34 -12.35 -58.92
C THR A 219 59.33 -13.30 -58.31
#